data_AF-A0A6I3E8D7-F1
#
_entry.id   AF-A0A6I3E8D7-F1
#
_cell.length_a   1.000
_cell.length_b   1.000
_cell.length_c   1.000
_cell.angle_alpha   90.00
_cell.angle_beta   90.00
_cell.angle_gamma   90.00
#
_symmetry.space_group_name_H-M   'P 1'
#
loop_
_entity.id
_entity.type
_entity.pdbx_description
1 polymer ?
#
loop_
_entity_poly.entity_id
_entity_poly.type
_entity_poly.pdbx_seq_one_letter_code
_entity_poly.pdbx_strand_id
1 'polypeptide(L)' 'MKIQDLKHAGLTAWISEVAELTQPDQIYICDGSDSEWERITGELVTAGTLVPLKKKPNSFWCASDPTDVARVED' A
#
# COMPACT_ATOMS: atom_id res chain seq x y z
N MET A 1 6.36 12.27 0.47
CA MET A 1 7.15 12.74 1.64
C MET A 1 8.41 11.88 1.78
N LYS A 2 9.56 12.40 2.23
CA LYS A 2 10.77 11.57 2.47
C LYS A 2 10.92 11.25 3.95
N ILE A 3 11.61 10.15 4.28
CA ILE A 3 11.89 9.74 5.68
C ILE A 3 12.59 10.87 6.46
N GLN A 4 13.53 11.56 5.81
CA GLN A 4 14.26 12.71 6.39
C GLN A 4 13.35 13.91 6.74
N ASP A 5 12.14 13.99 6.17
CA ASP A 5 11.19 15.07 6.42
C ASP A 5 10.28 14.77 7.64
N LEU A 6 10.37 13.56 8.21
CA LEU A 6 9.57 13.14 9.36
C LEU A 6 10.07 13.81 10.64
N LYS A 7 9.16 14.44 11.38
CA LYS A 7 9.46 15.16 12.63
C LYS A 7 9.50 14.26 13.87
N HIS A 8 8.87 13.08 13.80
CA HIS A 8 8.73 12.18 14.94
C HIS A 8 9.89 11.17 14.97
N ALA A 9 10.89 11.40 15.82
CA ALA A 9 12.10 10.58 15.87
C ALA A 9 11.83 9.09 16.10
N GLY A 10 10.86 8.74 16.95
CA GLY A 10 10.48 7.34 17.20
C GLY A 10 9.89 6.64 15.97
N LEU A 11 9.27 7.39 15.06
CA LEU A 11 8.74 6.82 13.81
C LEU A 11 9.88 6.48 12.86
N THR A 12 10.84 7.39 12.70
CA THR A 12 12.03 7.17 11.87
C THR A 12 12.85 5.98 12.38
N ALA A 13 13.05 5.86 13.70
CA ALA A 13 13.76 4.73 14.29
C ALA A 13 13.08 3.40 13.99
N TRP A 14 11.76 3.32 14.15
CA TRP A 14 10.99 2.13 13.84
C TRP A 14 11.00 1.76 12.35
N ILE A 15 10.87 2.75 11.45
CA ILE A 15 10.98 2.51 10.00
C ILE A 15 12.34 1.88 9.66
N SER A 16 13.43 2.39 10.24
CA SER A 16 14.77 1.82 10.03
C SER A 16 14.88 0.39 10.53
N GLU A 17 14.36 0.09 11.73
CA GLU A 17 14.34 -1.26 12.29
C GLU A 17 13.60 -2.26 11.38
N VAL A 18 12.40 -1.89 10.91
CA VAL A 18 11.60 -2.75 10.01
C VAL A 18 12.28 -2.91 8.66
N ALA A 19 12.91 -1.85 8.12
CA ALA A 19 13.63 -1.92 6.85
C ALA A 19 14.87 -2.83 6.94
N GLU A 20 15.59 -2.79 8.06
CA GLU A 20 16.72 -3.70 8.31
C GLU A 20 16.26 -5.16 8.40
N LEU A 21 15.09 -5.41 8.99
CA LEU A 21 14.56 -6.77 9.09
C LEU A 21 14.00 -7.30 7.75
N THR A 22 13.25 -6.48 7.03
CA THR A 22 12.48 -6.92 5.84
C THR A 22 13.21 -6.72 4.52
N GLN A 23 14.28 -5.91 4.50
CA GLN A 23 15.12 -5.62 3.33
C GLN A 23 14.31 -5.25 2.07
N PRO A 24 13.41 -4.25 2.14
CA PRO A 24 12.58 -3.88 0.99
C PRO A 24 13.42 -3.16 -0.07
N ASP A 25 13.03 -3.28 -1.34
CA ASP A 25 13.68 -2.57 -2.44
C ASP A 25 13.57 -1.04 -2.29
N GLN A 26 12.42 -0.55 -1.80
CA GLN A 26 12.14 0.86 -1.60
C GLN A 26 11.19 1.09 -0.42
N ILE A 27 11.29 2.27 0.19
CA ILE A 27 10.37 2.75 1.22
C ILE A 27 9.61 3.96 0.68
N TYR A 28 8.29 3.90 0.73
CA TYR A 28 7.39 4.98 0.32
C TYR A 28 6.53 5.43 1.51
N ILE A 29 6.48 6.74 1.77
CA ILE A 29 5.66 7.32 2.84
C ILE A 29 4.35 7.82 2.24
N CYS A 30 3.25 7.16 2.58
CA CYS A 30 1.93 7.52 2.10
C CYS A 30 1.46 8.87 2.66
N ASP A 31 0.99 9.75 1.78
CA ASP A 31 0.46 11.07 2.13
C ASP A 31 -1.06 11.22 1.96
N GLY A 32 -1.72 10.23 1.35
CA GLY A 32 -3.17 10.20 1.16
C GLY A 32 -3.68 11.17 0.09
N SER A 33 -2.82 11.73 -0.75
CA SER A 33 -3.22 12.62 -1.84
C SER A 33 -3.97 11.89 -2.96
N ASP A 34 -4.75 12.63 -3.76
CA ASP A 34 -5.43 12.08 -4.93
C ASP A 34 -4.43 11.52 -5.96
N SER A 35 -3.27 12.15 -6.12
CA SER A 35 -2.21 11.64 -7.01
C SER A 35 -1.62 10.32 -6.52
N GLU A 36 -1.52 10.13 -5.21
CA GLU A 36 -1.09 8.87 -4.62
C GLU A 36 -2.15 7.78 -4.84
N TRP A 37 -3.42 8.12 -4.65
CA TRP A 37 -4.55 7.23 -4.94
C TRP A 37 -4.52 6.74 -6.38
N GLU A 38 -4.42 7.67 -7.34
CA GLU A 38 -4.36 7.34 -8.77
C GLU A 38 -3.16 6.45 -9.11
N ARG A 39 -1.99 6.77 -8.54
CA ARG A 39 -0.77 5.99 -8.76
C ARG A 39 -0.90 4.56 -8.24
N ILE A 40 -1.28 4.38 -6.97
CA ILE A 40 -1.36 3.05 -6.34
C ILE A 40 -2.46 2.21 -6.99
N THR A 41 -3.64 2.79 -7.24
CA THR A 41 -4.71 2.05 -7.92
C THR A 41 -4.33 1.67 -9.35
N GLY A 42 -3.63 2.55 -10.09
CA GLY A 42 -3.09 2.25 -11.41
C GLY A 42 -2.04 1.12 -11.40
N GLU A 43 -1.12 1.14 -10.44
CA GLU A 43 -0.13 0.06 -10.22
C GLU A 43 -0.83 -1.28 -9.93
N LEU A 44 -1.84 -1.28 -9.06
CA LEU A 44 -2.60 -2.48 -8.71
C LEU A 44 -3.45 -3.03 -9.87
N VAL A 45 -3.98 -2.16 -10.75
CA VAL A 45 -4.64 -2.59 -11.98
C VAL A 45 -3.63 -3.22 -12.94
N THR A 46 -2.44 -2.62 -13.06
CA THR A 46 -1.37 -3.15 -13.91
C THR A 46 -0.87 -4.51 -13.41
N ALA A 47 -0.79 -4.69 -12.09
CA ALA A 47 -0.43 -5.97 -11.46
C ALA A 47 -1.54 -7.04 -11.56
N GLY A 48 -2.76 -6.67 -11.96
CA GLY A 48 -3.90 -7.59 -12.06
C GLY A 48 -4.65 -7.82 -10.75
N THR A 49 -4.21 -7.23 -9.64
CA THR A 49 -4.90 -7.29 -8.34
C THR A 49 -6.25 -6.60 -8.39
N LEU A 50 -6.33 -5.45 -9.06
CA LEU A 50 -7.58 -4.69 -9.23
C LEU A 50 -8.10 -4.75 -10.66
N VAL A 51 -9.43 -4.83 -10.79
CA VAL A 51 -10.15 -4.71 -12.07
C VAL A 51 -11.10 -3.52 -12.03
N PRO A 52 -10.95 -2.52 -12.92
CA PRO A 52 -11.84 -1.36 -12.96
C PRO A 52 -13.29 -1.74 -13.30
N LEU A 53 -14.25 -1.16 -12.58
CA LEU A 53 -15.68 -1.39 -12.80
C LEU A 53 -16.27 -0.42 -13.81
N LYS A 54 -16.83 -0.95 -14.91
CA LYS A 54 -17.39 -0.13 -16.01
C LYS A 54 -18.59 0.73 -15.62
N LYS A 55 -19.40 0.27 -14.65
CA LYS A 55 -20.67 0.93 -14.27
C LYS A 55 -20.57 1.74 -12.97
N LYS A 56 -19.39 1.80 -12.35
CA LYS A 56 -19.15 2.43 -11.04
C LYS A 56 -17.86 3.24 -11.14
N PRO A 57 -17.95 4.57 -11.32
CA PRO A 57 -16.77 5.42 -11.42
C PRO A 57 -15.85 5.25 -10.21
N ASN A 58 -14.53 5.29 -10.44
CA ASN A 58 -13.51 5.13 -9.41
C ASN A 58 -13.74 3.93 -8.48
N SER A 59 -14.17 2.80 -9.03
CA SER A 59 -14.46 1.57 -8.27
C SER A 59 -13.77 0.37 -8.92
N PHE A 60 -13.35 -0.57 -8.08
CA PHE A 60 -12.57 -1.73 -8.50
C PHE A 60 -13.14 -3.02 -7.89
N TRP A 61 -12.90 -4.13 -8.58
CA TRP A 61 -13.09 -5.47 -8.05
C TRP A 61 -11.71 -6.10 -7.78
N CYS A 62 -11.62 -6.87 -6.70
CA CYS A 62 -10.46 -7.66 -6.30
C CYS A 62 -10.96 -9.03 -5.85
N ALA A 63 -10.20 -10.08 -6.14
CA ALA A 63 -10.40 -11.40 -5.57
C ALA A 63 -9.12 -11.82 -4.85
N SER A 64 -9.23 -12.15 -3.56
CA SER A 64 -8.11 -12.65 -2.77
C SER A 64 -7.81 -14.12 -3.09
N ASP A 65 -6.71 -14.62 -2.53
CA ASP A 65 -6.41 -16.05 -2.54
C ASP A 65 -7.51 -16.83 -1.79
N PRO A 66 -7.97 -18.00 -2.30
CA PRO A 66 -8.95 -18.83 -1.59
C PRO A 66 -8.59 -19.19 -0.15
N THR A 67 -7.30 -19.16 0.22
CA THR A 67 -6.86 -19.43 1.60
C THR A 67 -6.86 -18.20 2.51
N ASP A 68 -7.10 -17.00 1.97
CA ASP A 68 -7.08 -15.73 2.69
C ASP A 68 -8.34 -14.92 2.39
N VAL A 69 -9.45 -15.30 3.02
CA VAL A 69 -10.80 -14.77 2.75
C VAL A 69 -11.50 -14.21 3.98
N ALA A 70 -10.93 -14.43 5.17
CA ALA A 70 -11.50 -14.06 6.45
C ALA A 70 -10.40 -13.89 7.51
N ARG A 71 -10.76 -13.25 8.63
CA ARG A 71 -9.89 -13.16 9.81
C ARG A 71 -9.64 -14.54 10.42
N VAL A 72 -8.42 -14.76 10.90
CA VAL A 72 -7.97 -15.92 11.68
C VAL A 72 -8.15 -15.60 13.18
N GLU A 73 -8.83 -16.47 13.95
CA GLU A 73 -9.24 -16.18 15.35
C GLU A 73 -8.51 -17.01 16.41
N ASP A 74 -7.84 -18.08 16.00
CA ASP A 74 -7.09 -19.01 16.82
C ASP A 74 -5.77 -18.45 17.36
#